data_AF-A0A1F9KK55-F1
#
_entry.id   AF-A0A1F9KK55-F1
#
_cell.length_a   1.000
_cell.length_b   1.000
_cell.length_c   1.000
_cell.angle_alpha   90.00
_cell.angle_beta   90.00
_cell.angle_gamma   90.00
#
_symmetry.space_group_name_H-M   'P 1'
#
loop_
_entity.id
_entity.type
_entity.pdbx_description
1 polymer ?
#
loop_
_entity_poly.entity_id
_entity_poly.type
_entity_poly.pdbx_seq_one_letter_code
_entity_poly.pdbx_strand_id
1 'polypeptide(L)'
;MPQAKYTKVFCPTSKVKEKEFLARPMGCKGVGFSLVRYKPGQGATYVHRHRVQEEVFMTLKGTGTIILDGRRISMPEGTVVRVSPRVYRAIGNDSRRGVVFLIMGGIPPKKFPLGQRTLFGDGIPNRKKVPRWKKG
;
A
#
# COMPACT_ATOMS: atom_id res chain seq x y z
N MET A 1 -27.44 -4.69 -24.46
CA MET A 1 -26.14 -4.13 -24.92
C MET A 1 -25.02 -4.83 -24.16
N PRO A 2 -23.88 -5.19 -24.79
CA PRO A 2 -22.77 -5.77 -24.05
C PRO A 2 -22.23 -4.72 -23.05
N GLN A 3 -22.27 -5.06 -21.77
CA GLN A 3 -21.68 -4.23 -20.72
C GLN A 3 -20.18 -4.07 -20.98
N ALA A 4 -19.66 -2.84 -20.86
CA ALA A 4 -18.28 -2.53 -21.21
C ALA A 4 -17.28 -3.52 -20.56
N LYS A 5 -16.38 -4.11 -21.36
CA LYS A 5 -15.34 -5.07 -20.92
C LYS A 5 -14.21 -4.45 -20.09
N TYR A 6 -14.31 -3.16 -19.72
CA TYR A 6 -13.29 -2.43 -18.96
C TYR A 6 -13.92 -1.36 -18.07
N THR A 7 -13.21 -0.97 -17.02
CA THR A 7 -13.60 0.12 -16.11
C THR A 7 -12.49 1.16 -16.08
N LYS A 8 -12.86 2.44 -16.16
CA LYS A 8 -11.94 3.58 -16.10
C LYS A 8 -12.36 4.51 -14.97
N VAL A 9 -11.39 4.92 -14.15
CA VAL A 9 -11.55 5.96 -13.12
C VAL A 9 -10.43 6.97 -13.28
N PHE A 10 -10.77 8.26 -13.27
CA PHE A 10 -9.77 9.33 -13.15
C PHE A 10 -9.51 9.63 -11.68
N CYS A 11 -8.34 9.24 -11.17
CA CYS A 11 -7.93 9.48 -9.78
C CYS A 11 -6.58 10.22 -9.75
N PRO A 12 -6.57 11.56 -9.84
CA PRO A 12 -5.34 12.31 -9.79
C PRO A 12 -4.69 12.21 -8.40
N THR A 13 -3.37 11.99 -8.35
CA THR A 13 -2.63 11.81 -7.09
C THR A 13 -2.74 13.01 -6.15
N SER A 14 -3.04 14.20 -6.65
CA SER A 14 -3.31 15.40 -5.86
C SER A 14 -4.60 15.31 -5.03
N LYS A 15 -5.61 14.54 -5.49
CA LYS A 15 -6.90 14.40 -4.80
C LYS A 15 -6.97 13.26 -3.78
N VAL A 16 -5.96 12.38 -3.73
CA VAL A 16 -5.85 11.34 -2.68
C VAL A 16 -5.81 12.04 -1.32
N LYS A 17 -6.80 11.80 -0.44
CA LYS A 17 -6.82 12.46 0.89
C LYS A 17 -5.98 11.72 1.91
N GLU A 18 -6.24 10.43 2.06
CA GLU A 18 -5.56 9.54 3.00
C GLU A 18 -5.35 8.17 2.37
N LYS A 19 -6.44 7.47 2.04
CA LYS A 19 -6.38 6.16 1.36
C LYS A 19 -7.58 5.95 0.44
N GLU A 20 -7.31 5.73 -0.83
CA GLU A 20 -8.32 5.43 -1.86
C GLU A 20 -8.26 3.94 -2.22
N PHE A 21 -9.32 3.20 -1.95
CA PHE A 21 -9.43 1.78 -2.32
C PHE A 21 -10.09 1.68 -3.70
N LEU A 22 -9.33 1.24 -4.71
CA LEU A 22 -9.78 1.31 -6.10
C LEU A 22 -10.14 -0.04 -6.71
N ALA A 23 -9.63 -1.15 -6.15
CA ALA A 23 -9.84 -2.48 -6.71
C ALA A 23 -11.33 -2.87 -6.83
N ARG A 24 -12.13 -2.69 -5.78
CA ARG A 24 -13.57 -3.02 -5.81
C ARG A 24 -14.37 -2.09 -6.73
N PRO A 25 -14.26 -0.75 -6.65
CA PRO A 25 -14.93 0.16 -7.59
C PRO A 25 -14.60 -0.13 -9.06
N MET A 26 -13.41 -0.67 -9.34
CA MET A 26 -12.99 -1.05 -10.69
C MET A 26 -13.33 -2.50 -11.08
N GLY A 27 -14.02 -3.26 -10.22
CA GLY A 27 -14.41 -4.65 -10.51
C GLY A 27 -13.25 -5.64 -10.55
N CYS A 28 -12.10 -5.34 -9.94
CA CYS A 28 -10.93 -6.21 -9.96
C CYS A 28 -11.19 -7.54 -9.22
N LYS A 29 -10.78 -8.66 -9.86
CA LYS A 29 -10.91 -10.02 -9.33
C LYS A 29 -9.59 -10.74 -9.07
N GLY A 30 -8.45 -10.19 -9.55
CA GLY A 30 -7.13 -10.80 -9.37
C GLY A 30 -6.12 -9.90 -8.67
N VAL A 31 -6.41 -8.59 -8.58
CA VAL A 31 -5.51 -7.59 -8.01
C VAL A 31 -6.25 -6.73 -6.99
N GLY A 32 -5.65 -6.57 -5.81
CA GLY A 32 -6.02 -5.57 -4.83
C GLY A 32 -5.02 -4.41 -4.93
N PHE A 33 -5.51 -3.17 -4.90
CA PHE A 33 -4.63 -2.01 -4.84
C PHE A 33 -5.33 -0.78 -4.24
N SER A 34 -4.50 0.14 -3.74
CA SER A 34 -4.93 1.42 -3.18
C SER A 34 -3.88 2.50 -3.40
N LEU A 35 -4.34 3.75 -3.45
CA LEU A 35 -3.47 4.92 -3.34
C LEU A 35 -3.48 5.41 -1.90
N VAL A 36 -2.31 5.77 -1.35
CA VAL A 36 -2.19 6.26 0.03
C VAL A 36 -1.38 7.55 0.06
N ARG A 37 -1.87 8.56 0.79
CA ARG A 37 -1.14 9.78 1.07
C ARG A 37 -0.72 9.81 2.54
N TYR A 38 0.52 10.21 2.79
CA TYR A 38 0.99 10.59 4.13
C TYR A 38 1.57 12.01 4.15
N LYS A 39 1.17 12.80 5.14
CA LYS A 39 1.84 14.06 5.50
C LYS A 39 3.19 13.77 6.21
N PRO A 40 4.10 14.74 6.36
CA PRO A 40 5.32 14.58 7.14
C PRO A 40 5.07 13.98 8.53
N GLY A 41 5.83 12.95 8.90
CA GLY A 41 5.67 12.24 10.18
C GLY A 41 4.45 11.33 10.28
N GLN A 42 3.70 11.10 9.19
CA GLN A 42 2.62 10.12 9.15
C GLN A 42 3.08 8.81 8.49
N GLY A 43 2.40 7.71 8.80
CA GLY A 43 2.63 6.41 8.18
C GLY A 43 1.82 5.32 8.86
N ALA A 44 2.13 4.07 8.52
CA ALA A 44 1.51 2.91 9.16
C ALA A 44 1.81 2.90 10.68
N THR A 45 0.80 2.53 11.47
CA THR A 45 0.88 2.47 12.94
C THR A 45 1.32 1.10 13.48
N TYR A 46 1.61 0.16 12.59
CA TYR A 46 2.18 -1.15 12.91
C TYR A 46 2.88 -1.71 11.67
N VAL A 47 3.83 -2.62 11.89
CA VAL A 47 4.38 -3.45 10.81
C VAL A 47 3.50 -4.68 10.60
N HIS A 48 3.45 -5.20 9.37
CA HIS A 48 2.72 -6.43 9.06
C HIS A 48 3.50 -7.27 8.06
N ARG A 49 3.13 -8.54 7.96
CA ARG A 49 3.59 -9.46 6.92
C ARG A 49 2.40 -10.22 6.37
N HIS A 50 2.58 -10.98 5.30
CA HIS A 50 1.54 -11.81 4.71
C HIS A 50 1.90 -13.30 4.84
N ARG A 51 0.89 -14.16 4.75
CA ARG A 51 1.12 -15.62 4.77
C ARG A 51 1.65 -16.08 3.42
N VAL A 52 1.06 -15.57 2.34
CA VAL A 52 1.31 -16.01 0.97
C VAL A 52 1.36 -14.88 -0.06
N GLN A 53 0.75 -13.71 0.21
CA GLN A 53 0.75 -12.60 -0.75
C GLN A 53 2.10 -11.88 -0.81
N GLU A 54 2.59 -11.68 -2.03
CA GLU A 54 3.51 -10.58 -2.29
C GLU A 54 2.73 -9.26 -2.41
N GLU A 55 3.42 -8.16 -2.13
CA GLU A 55 2.92 -6.82 -2.42
C GLU A 55 4.00 -6.00 -3.13
N VAL A 56 3.58 -5.07 -3.97
CA VAL A 56 4.42 -4.08 -4.64
C VAL A 56 4.01 -2.69 -4.14
N PHE A 57 5.01 -1.93 -3.71
CA PHE A 57 4.88 -0.54 -3.30
C PHE A 57 5.59 0.35 -4.31
N MET A 58 4.95 1.44 -4.71
CA MET A 58 5.58 2.44 -5.57
C MET A 58 5.35 3.84 -5.01
N THR A 59 6.38 4.67 -4.96
CA THR A 59 6.21 6.11 -4.69
C THR A 59 5.77 6.80 -5.97
N LEU A 60 4.53 7.29 -6.00
CA LEU A 60 3.98 8.03 -7.15
C LEU A 60 4.27 9.52 -7.09
N LYS A 61 4.46 10.08 -5.88
CA LYS A 61 4.78 11.49 -5.69
C LYS A 61 5.57 11.73 -4.41
N GLY A 62 6.62 12.57 -4.47
CA GLY A 62 7.40 12.98 -3.30
C GLY A 62 8.44 11.94 -2.88
N THR A 63 8.86 11.95 -1.61
CA THR A 63 9.84 10.99 -1.08
C THR A 63 9.26 10.27 0.13
N GLY A 64 9.07 8.97 -0.03
CA GLY A 64 8.55 8.09 0.99
C GLY A 64 9.62 7.35 1.77
N THR A 65 9.17 6.54 2.72
CA THR A 65 10.02 5.58 3.40
C THR A 65 9.28 4.27 3.56
N ILE A 66 9.98 3.16 3.31
CA ILE A 66 9.53 1.82 3.67
C ILE A 66 10.47 1.23 4.72
N ILE A 67 9.88 0.56 5.70
CA ILE A 67 10.58 -0.27 6.66
C ILE A 67 10.43 -1.71 6.20
N LEU A 68 11.53 -2.41 6.00
CA LEU A 68 11.58 -3.84 5.65
C LEU A 68 12.43 -4.58 6.69
N ASP A 69 11.83 -5.47 7.46
CA ASP A 69 12.47 -6.21 8.56
C ASP A 69 13.28 -5.30 9.50
N GLY A 70 12.73 -4.12 9.79
CA GLY A 70 13.34 -3.11 10.66
C GLY A 70 14.32 -2.16 9.96
N ARG A 71 14.74 -2.44 8.72
CA ARG A 71 15.60 -1.55 7.94
C ARG A 71 14.75 -0.46 7.29
N ARG A 72 15.13 0.80 7.50
CA ARG A 72 14.51 1.97 6.83
C ARG A 72 15.17 2.23 5.49
N ILE A 73 14.35 2.35 4.46
CA ILE A 73 14.79 2.54 3.07
C ILE A 73 14.04 3.76 2.52
N SER A 74 14.78 4.72 1.99
CA SER A 74 14.21 5.88 1.28
C SER A 74 13.57 5.44 -0.03
N MET A 75 12.42 6.00 -0.35
CA MET A 75 11.71 5.75 -1.60
C MET A 75 11.40 7.08 -2.31
N PRO A 76 12.36 7.71 -3.00
CA PRO A 76 12.07 8.85 -3.87
C PRO A 76 11.04 8.49 -4.95
N GLU A 77 10.46 9.51 -5.58
CA GLU A 77 9.45 9.34 -6.63
C GLU A 77 9.94 8.38 -7.74
N GLY A 78 9.07 7.47 -8.18
CA GLY A 78 9.41 6.42 -9.13
C GLY A 78 10.03 5.16 -8.52
N THR A 79 10.37 5.16 -7.22
CA THR A 79 10.89 3.94 -6.57
C THR A 79 9.82 2.86 -6.48
N VAL A 80 10.15 1.65 -6.93
CA VAL A 80 9.29 0.45 -6.88
C VAL A 80 9.96 -0.61 -6.01
N VAL A 81 9.19 -1.21 -5.10
CA VAL A 81 9.67 -2.25 -4.18
C VAL A 81 8.68 -3.41 -4.16
N ARG A 82 9.13 -4.60 -4.57
CA ARG A 82 8.43 -5.86 -4.33
C ARG A 82 8.77 -6.38 -2.94
N VAL A 83 7.78 -6.81 -2.17
CA VAL A 83 7.94 -7.33 -0.81
C VAL A 83 7.42 -8.77 -0.73
N SER A 84 8.33 -9.70 -0.44
CA SER A 84 8.01 -11.11 -0.21
C SER A 84 7.07 -11.30 0.98
N PRO A 85 6.22 -12.35 1.01
CA PRO A 85 5.19 -12.51 2.05
C PRO A 85 5.71 -12.44 3.48
N ARG A 86 6.86 -13.06 3.78
CA ARG A 86 7.36 -13.19 5.15
C ARG A 86 8.03 -11.93 5.72
N VAL A 87 8.33 -10.93 4.88
CA VAL A 87 8.99 -9.68 5.29
C VAL A 87 8.01 -8.80 6.05
N TYR A 88 8.40 -8.36 7.24
CA TYR A 88 7.67 -7.33 7.97
C TYR A 88 7.86 -5.98 7.29
N ARG A 89 6.74 -5.32 6.99
CA ARG A 89 6.72 -4.08 6.23
C ARG A 89 5.86 -3.00 6.87
N ALA A 90 6.25 -1.76 6.65
CA ALA A 90 5.44 -0.57 6.91
C ALA A 90 5.90 0.57 6.00
N ILE A 91 4.96 1.31 5.41
CA ILE A 91 5.26 2.54 4.69
C ILE A 91 4.88 3.76 5.52
N GLY A 92 5.57 4.87 5.26
CA GLY A 92 5.31 6.14 5.90
C GLY A 92 6.14 7.26 5.27
N ASN A 93 6.19 8.39 5.96
CA ASN A 93 6.81 9.60 5.45
C ASN A 93 7.76 10.19 6.48
N ASP A 94 9.06 9.98 6.26
CA ASP A 94 10.12 10.64 7.03
C ASP A 94 10.59 11.97 6.45
N SER A 95 9.98 12.42 5.35
CA SER A 95 10.36 13.64 4.65
C SER A 95 9.57 14.87 5.13
N ARG A 96 10.00 16.06 4.70
CA ARG A 96 9.35 17.34 5.00
C ARG A 96 8.16 17.68 4.09
N ARG A 97 7.86 16.86 3.07
CA ARG A 97 6.78 17.11 2.10
C ARG A 97 5.81 15.93 2.07
N GLY A 98 4.59 16.15 1.58
CA GLY A 98 3.61 15.06 1.42
C GLY A 98 4.07 14.02 0.39
N VAL A 99 3.76 12.75 0.63
CA VAL A 99 4.06 11.62 -0.26
C VAL A 99 2.78 10.90 -0.68
N VAL A 100 2.78 10.32 -1.89
CA VAL A 100 1.72 9.42 -2.37
C VAL A 100 2.32 8.09 -2.81
N PHE A 101 1.74 7.00 -2.33
CA PHE A 101 2.12 5.62 -2.68
C PHE A 101 1.01 4.92 -3.46
N LEU A 102 1.40 4.04 -4.37
CA LEU A 102 0.60 2.90 -4.81
C LEU A 102 0.98 1.70 -3.96
N ILE A 103 -0.02 0.98 -3.46
CA ILE A 103 0.13 -0.33 -2.82
C ILE A 103 -0.68 -1.31 -3.65
N MET A 104 -0.05 -2.39 -4.09
CA MET A 104 -0.66 -3.41 -4.94
C MET A 104 -0.29 -4.81 -4.45
N GLY A 105 -1.20 -5.77 -4.58
CA GLY A 105 -0.94 -7.17 -4.27
C GLY A 105 -1.89 -8.07 -5.06
N GLY A 106 -1.44 -9.29 -5.36
CA GLY A 106 -2.32 -10.33 -5.91
C GLY A 106 -3.32 -10.79 -4.85
N ILE A 107 -4.56 -11.10 -5.23
CA ILE A 107 -5.57 -11.63 -4.30
C ILE A 107 -5.10 -12.99 -3.75
N PRO A 108 -5.27 -13.30 -2.45
CA PRO A 108 -4.74 -14.54 -1.90
C PRO A 108 -5.58 -15.72 -2.42
N PRO A 109 -5.05 -16.95 -2.43
CA PRO A 109 -5.79 -18.14 -2.81
C PRO A 109 -7.11 -18.27 -2.01
N LYS A 110 -8.13 -18.91 -2.59
CA LYS A 110 -9.52 -19.01 -2.07
C LYS A 110 -9.64 -19.43 -0.59
N LYS A 111 -8.61 -20.07 -0.01
CA LYS A 111 -8.54 -20.47 1.40
C LYS A 111 -8.35 -19.32 2.39
N PHE A 112 -8.13 -18.08 1.93
CA PHE A 112 -8.02 -16.92 2.80
C PHE A 112 -9.23 -16.00 2.60
N PRO A 113 -9.74 -15.37 3.68
CA PRO A 113 -10.80 -14.40 3.55
C PRO A 113 -10.33 -13.22 2.68
N LEU A 114 -11.23 -12.60 1.95
CA LEU A 114 -10.92 -11.36 1.23
C LEU A 114 -11.08 -10.18 2.18
N GLY A 115 -10.07 -9.30 2.19
CA GLY A 115 -10.20 -8.02 2.88
C GLY A 115 -11.40 -7.23 2.36
N GLN A 116 -12.21 -6.69 3.28
CA GLN A 116 -13.42 -5.95 2.90
C GLN A 116 -13.12 -4.76 1.98
N ARG A 117 -11.95 -4.10 2.14
CA ARG A 117 -11.60 -2.89 1.37
C ARG A 117 -10.44 -3.08 0.39
N THR A 118 -9.37 -3.79 0.77
CA THR A 118 -8.17 -4.00 -0.06
C THR A 118 -8.19 -5.27 -0.90
N LEU A 119 -9.11 -6.21 -0.62
CA LEU A 119 -9.05 -7.60 -1.07
C LEU A 119 -7.87 -8.41 -0.51
N PHE A 120 -7.06 -7.83 0.37
CA PHE A 120 -6.00 -8.52 1.10
C PHE A 120 -6.56 -9.06 2.41
N GLY A 121 -6.42 -10.35 2.69
CA GLY A 121 -6.96 -10.93 3.93
C GLY A 121 -6.09 -12.01 4.56
N ASP A 122 -4.83 -12.14 4.16
CA ASP A 122 -3.84 -13.01 4.81
C ASP A 122 -2.77 -12.22 5.59
N GLY A 123 -2.99 -10.91 5.79
CA GLY A 123 -2.10 -10.04 6.53
C GLY A 123 -2.05 -10.38 8.03
N ILE A 124 -0.85 -10.45 8.58
CA ILE A 124 -0.55 -10.69 9.99
C ILE A 124 0.07 -9.42 10.58
N PRO A 125 -0.71 -8.60 11.31
CA PRO A 125 -0.19 -7.39 11.93
C PRO A 125 0.67 -7.73 13.16
N ASN A 126 1.73 -6.97 13.37
CA ASN A 126 2.47 -6.94 14.62
C ASN A 126 2.29 -5.56 15.28
N ARG A 127 1.22 -5.44 16.06
CA ARG A 127 0.86 -4.19 16.75
C ARG A 127 1.79 -3.82 17.91
N LYS A 128 2.65 -4.74 18.36
CA LYS A 128 3.68 -4.45 19.38
C LYS A 128 4.86 -3.66 18.80
N LYS A 129 5.06 -3.69 17.48
CA LYS A 129 6.10 -2.93 16.78
C LYS A 129 5.47 -1.77 16.01
N VAL A 130 5.44 -0.60 16.63
CA VAL A 130 4.91 0.64 16.07
C VAL A 130 6.06 1.46 15.46
N PRO A 131 6.07 1.70 14.14
CA PRO A 131 7.03 2.60 13.51
C PRO A 131 6.93 4.03 14.04
N ARG A 132 8.08 4.67 14.31
CA ARG A 132 8.14 6.11 14.61
C ARG A 132 8.60 6.88 13.37
N TRP A 133 7.67 7.60 12.74
CA TRP A 133 7.95 8.39 11.55
C TRP A 133 8.55 9.76 11.90
N LYS A 134 9.56 10.18 11.15
CA LYS A 134 10.25 11.45 11.33
C LYS A 134 9.51 12.54 10.57
N LYS A 135 9.61 13.79 11.01
CA LYS A 135 9.07 14.93 10.26
C LYS A 135 10.07 15.53 9.26
N GLY A 136 11.29 14.98 9.20
CA GLY A 136 12.41 15.48 8.40
C GLY A 136 12.95 16.81 8.89
#